data_AF-A0A7S4G3A6-F1
#
_entry.id   AF-A0A7S4G3A6-F1
#
_cell.length_a   1.000
_cell.length_b   1.000
_cell.length_c   1.000
_cell.angle_alpha   90.00
_cell.angle_beta   90.00
_cell.angle_gamma   90.00
#
_symmetry.space_group_name_H-M   'P 1'
#
loop_
_entity.id
_entity.type
_entity.pdbx_description
1 polymer ?
#
loop_
_entity_poly.entity_id
_entity_poly.type
_entity_poly.pdbx_seq_one_letter_code
_entity_poly.pdbx_strand_id
1 'polypeptide(L)'
;FFFGNMRFRLPVNCRNACIDLRFFASKARTTPPYNYLQLATQNHLELPRLPIPDLAATISRYLMSVKPLVPEEEYRAHAELVLDFARTDGPQLQRDLVQKDAAQAEAGTYPYHYFEAAWDAGYLASRGPLPIHVNPAMGIVTEGLPNSQVTLAAQYANLFARWAHALQSGSVAPDTPSADMSQFLAQVGTGRVARLGRDEGTMCPFPRHVIVLWKDRYYKLEVKTAAGQLVSAAALEQAISGIMQSEGQGCLVGRLTAADRDVWAEQREALENCEGAAVNQATLAAIDTALLVIALEDTTPTTPEERLGLWLKATENRWYDKHQLIVAKDGSAAINFEHAFGDGVTWLRWMGDIWSTMRGTAVLPAVPEVPEAAPPQLLEWVVPDGVAAAARRAEA
;
A
#
# COMPACT_ATOMS: atom_id res chain seq x y z
N PHE A 1 14.05 7.23 28.53
CA PHE A 1 12.79 6.48 28.31
C PHE A 1 12.34 6.72 26.89
N PHE A 2 11.99 5.63 26.21
CA PHE A 2 12.15 5.38 24.76
C PHE A 2 11.31 6.28 23.84
N PHE A 3 11.97 6.92 22.87
CA PHE A 3 11.36 7.47 21.65
C PHE A 3 11.42 6.40 20.54
N GLY A 4 10.27 6.02 19.97
CA GLY A 4 10.16 5.11 18.84
C GLY A 4 9.52 5.80 17.64
N ASN A 5 10.34 6.44 16.80
CA ASN A 5 9.97 6.94 15.48
C ASN A 5 9.82 5.76 14.52
N MET A 6 8.69 5.66 13.81
CA MET A 6 8.67 4.99 12.51
C MET A 6 9.54 5.83 11.56
N ARG A 7 10.72 5.32 11.21
CA ARG A 7 11.63 5.94 10.24
C ARG A 7 11.54 5.16 8.94
N PHE A 8 10.92 5.75 7.92
CA PHE A 8 11.23 5.39 6.54
C PHE A 8 12.67 5.85 6.23
N ARG A 9 13.55 4.92 5.81
CA ARG A 9 14.93 5.25 5.40
C ARG A 9 14.90 5.91 4.02
N LEU A 10 15.03 7.23 3.98
CA LEU A 10 15.26 8.01 2.74
C LEU A 10 16.77 8.23 2.52
N PRO A 11 17.30 8.10 1.29
CA PRO A 11 18.64 8.58 0.94
C PRO A 11 18.65 10.10 0.71
N VAL A 12 19.71 10.78 1.17
CA VAL A 12 19.80 12.25 1.34
C VAL A 12 20.49 12.94 0.16
N ASN A 13 19.85 13.94 -0.47
CA ASN A 13 20.34 15.33 -0.69
C ASN A 13 19.51 16.11 -1.73
N CYS A 14 19.13 17.37 -1.40
CA CYS A 14 19.18 18.58 -2.25
C CYS A 14 18.34 19.73 -1.64
N ARG A 15 18.88 20.96 -1.65
CA ARG A 15 18.35 22.16 -0.94
C ARG A 15 18.13 23.35 -1.88
N ASN A 16 17.10 24.14 -1.51
CA ASN A 16 16.84 25.59 -1.66
C ASN A 16 16.28 26.19 -2.97
N ALA A 17 15.09 26.82 -2.88
CA ALA A 17 14.88 28.29 -2.99
C ALA A 17 13.39 28.68 -2.78
N CYS A 18 13.12 29.84 -2.18
CA CYS A 18 11.80 30.36 -1.77
C CYS A 18 11.39 31.58 -2.64
N ILE A 19 10.10 31.77 -2.94
CA ILE A 19 9.52 32.99 -3.55
C ILE A 19 8.20 33.36 -2.82
N ASP A 20 7.95 34.67 -2.71
CA ASP A 20 6.79 35.33 -2.08
C ASP A 20 5.57 35.44 -3.02
N LEU A 21 4.34 35.35 -2.48
CA LEU A 21 3.07 35.16 -3.19
C LEU A 21 2.01 36.20 -2.76
N ARG A 22 1.23 36.72 -3.72
CA ARG A 22 -0.15 37.21 -3.48
C ARG A 22 -1.11 36.79 -4.58
N PHE A 23 -2.23 36.22 -4.14
CA PHE A 23 -3.37 35.70 -4.91
C PHE A 23 -4.33 36.81 -5.35
N PHE A 24 -5.02 36.64 -6.48
CA PHE A 24 -6.47 36.35 -6.56
C PHE A 24 -6.98 36.47 -8.00
N ALA A 25 -7.82 35.51 -8.40
CA ALA A 25 -8.21 35.16 -9.77
C ALA A 25 -7.02 34.75 -10.68
N SER A 26 -7.31 34.06 -11.79
CA SER A 26 -6.49 34.07 -13.00
C SER A 26 -5.30 33.09 -13.13
N LYS A 27 -5.16 32.54 -14.35
CA LYS A 27 -4.06 31.71 -14.89
C LYS A 27 -3.79 30.41 -14.11
N ALA A 28 -3.22 29.42 -14.80
CA ALA A 28 -2.81 28.15 -14.20
C ALA A 28 -2.10 28.42 -12.86
N ARG A 29 -2.58 27.83 -11.75
CA ARG A 29 -1.92 27.94 -10.46
C ARG A 29 -0.46 27.54 -10.67
N THR A 30 0.46 28.47 -10.50
CA THR A 30 1.90 28.23 -10.67
C THR A 30 2.47 27.42 -9.50
N THR A 31 1.71 27.27 -8.41
CA THR A 31 2.10 26.54 -7.20
C THR A 31 1.11 25.39 -6.95
N PRO A 32 1.59 24.14 -6.78
CA PRO A 32 0.72 23.01 -6.48
C PRO A 32 0.02 23.18 -5.12
N PRO A 33 -1.20 22.63 -4.94
CA PRO A 33 -1.98 22.70 -3.69
C PRO A 33 -1.27 22.08 -2.47
N TYR A 34 -0.29 21.20 -2.68
CA TYR A 34 0.57 20.65 -1.64
C TYR A 34 1.91 20.23 -2.21
N ASN A 35 2.87 19.98 -1.31
CA ASN A 35 4.09 19.27 -1.61
C ASN A 35 3.91 17.79 -1.22
N TYR A 36 4.04 16.90 -2.19
CA TYR A 36 3.85 15.46 -2.01
C TYR A 36 4.65 14.87 -0.85
N LEU A 37 5.94 15.21 -0.73
CA LEU A 37 6.80 14.69 0.35
C LEU A 37 6.46 15.27 1.73
N GLN A 38 5.65 16.32 1.78
CA GLN A 38 5.21 16.97 3.00
C GLN A 38 3.80 16.53 3.41
N LEU A 39 3.11 15.70 2.62
CA LEU A 39 1.76 15.21 2.95
C LEU A 39 1.70 14.50 4.31
N ALA A 40 2.76 13.78 4.69
CA ALA A 40 2.86 13.13 5.99
C ALA A 40 3.65 13.95 7.04
N THR A 41 3.89 15.25 6.80
CA THR A 41 4.56 16.11 7.80
C THR A 41 3.91 17.48 7.99
N GLN A 42 3.00 17.90 7.10
CA GLN A 42 2.38 19.22 7.11
C GLN A 42 0.86 19.20 6.90
N ASN A 43 0.15 19.93 7.76
CA ASN A 43 -1.29 20.14 7.69
C ASN A 43 -1.65 21.28 6.71
N HIS A 44 -1.41 21.06 5.42
CA HIS A 44 -1.62 22.07 4.38
C HIS A 44 -3.09 22.47 4.15
N LEU A 45 -4.05 21.69 4.67
CA LEU A 45 -5.49 21.98 4.61
C LEU A 45 -6.06 22.53 5.91
N GLU A 46 -5.20 22.79 6.92
CA GLU A 46 -5.62 23.30 8.24
C GLU A 46 -6.73 22.45 8.89
N LEU A 47 -6.64 21.12 8.72
CA LEU A 47 -7.61 20.18 9.27
C LEU A 47 -7.64 20.22 10.80
N PRO A 48 -8.81 20.07 11.43
CA PRO A 48 -8.90 19.98 12.88
C PRO A 48 -8.21 18.71 13.40
N ARG A 49 -7.64 18.77 14.60
CA ARG A 49 -7.15 17.56 15.29
C ARG A 49 -8.31 16.62 15.60
N LEU A 50 -8.03 15.32 15.55
CA LEU A 50 -9.01 14.31 15.94
C LEU A 50 -9.36 14.48 17.43
N PRO A 51 -10.65 14.65 17.79
CA PRO A 51 -11.04 14.83 19.17
C PRO A 51 -10.84 13.54 19.99
N ILE A 52 -10.39 13.70 21.23
CA ILE A 52 -10.42 12.64 22.24
C ILE A 52 -11.82 12.66 22.90
N PRO A 53 -12.61 11.58 22.80
CA PRO A 53 -13.90 11.52 23.45
C PRO A 53 -13.79 11.60 24.97
N ASP A 54 -14.84 12.11 25.62
CA ASP A 54 -14.97 12.04 27.07
C ASP A 54 -14.99 10.58 27.58
N LEU A 55 -14.38 10.35 28.74
CA LEU A 55 -14.26 9.02 29.33
C LEU A 55 -15.64 8.43 29.66
N ALA A 56 -16.53 9.21 30.27
CA ALA A 56 -17.88 8.74 30.61
C ALA A 56 -18.72 8.46 29.36
N ALA A 57 -18.59 9.30 28.31
CA ALA A 57 -19.22 9.04 27.02
C ALA A 57 -18.70 7.75 26.37
N THR A 58 -17.40 7.47 26.46
CA THR A 58 -16.77 6.25 25.94
C THR A 58 -17.27 5.01 26.67
N ILE A 59 -17.30 5.04 28.00
CA ILE A 59 -17.85 3.97 28.84
C ILE A 59 -19.32 3.70 28.51
N SER A 60 -20.14 4.75 28.40
CA SER A 60 -21.55 4.59 28.05
C SER A 60 -21.73 3.91 26.70
N ARG A 61 -20.96 4.32 25.68
CA ARG A 61 -21.00 3.71 24.34
C ARG A 61 -20.52 2.26 24.35
N TYR A 62 -19.46 1.97 25.09
CA TYR A 62 -18.97 0.60 25.28
C TYR A 62 -20.06 -0.30 25.87
N LEU A 63 -20.68 0.09 26.98
CA LEU A 63 -21.73 -0.72 27.61
C LEU A 63 -22.94 -0.91 26.69
N MET A 64 -23.35 0.15 25.98
CA MET A 64 -24.41 0.03 24.96
C MET A 64 -24.05 -0.98 23.86
N SER A 65 -22.79 -1.04 23.44
CA SER A 65 -22.32 -1.97 22.40
C SER A 65 -22.21 -3.42 22.88
N VAL A 66 -21.90 -3.65 24.16
CA VAL A 66 -21.75 -5.00 24.74
C VAL A 66 -23.10 -5.60 25.11
N LYS A 67 -24.05 -4.79 25.58
CA LYS A 67 -25.37 -5.24 26.05
C LYS A 67 -26.11 -6.20 25.09
N PRO A 68 -26.15 -5.99 23.76
CA PRO A 68 -26.84 -6.92 22.86
C PRO A 68 -26.04 -8.19 22.53
N LEU A 69 -24.77 -8.28 22.92
CA LEU A 69 -23.86 -9.38 22.54
C LEU A 69 -23.75 -10.48 23.59
N VAL A 70 -24.12 -10.20 24.84
CA VAL A 70 -23.89 -11.09 25.98
C VAL A 70 -25.14 -11.23 26.87
N PRO A 71 -25.29 -12.33 27.61
CA PRO A 71 -26.35 -12.47 28.61
C PRO A 71 -26.27 -11.41 29.72
N GLU A 72 -27.39 -11.18 30.42
CA GLU A 72 -27.51 -10.16 31.48
C GLU A 72 -26.46 -10.32 32.60
N GLU A 73 -26.13 -11.55 32.99
CA GLU A 73 -25.12 -11.82 34.02
C GLU A 73 -23.71 -11.37 33.59
N GLU A 74 -23.31 -11.69 32.36
CA GLU A 74 -22.03 -11.28 31.78
C GLU A 74 -21.99 -9.77 31.56
N TYR A 75 -23.09 -9.17 31.08
CA TYR A 75 -23.21 -7.71 30.97
C TYR A 75 -22.99 -7.00 32.31
N ARG A 76 -23.55 -7.53 33.42
CA ARG A 76 -23.32 -6.97 34.76
C ARG A 76 -21.85 -7.02 35.16
N ALA A 77 -21.16 -8.13 34.89
CA ALA A 77 -19.73 -8.24 35.16
C ALA A 77 -18.92 -7.20 34.33
N HIS A 78 -19.23 -7.03 33.04
CA HIS A 78 -18.63 -5.98 32.20
C HIS A 78 -18.91 -4.57 32.76
N ALA A 79 -20.14 -4.30 33.18
CA ALA A 79 -20.53 -3.02 33.74
C ALA A 79 -19.78 -2.70 35.03
N GLU A 80 -19.66 -3.67 35.94
CA GLU A 80 -18.90 -3.51 37.18
C GLU A 80 -17.43 -3.18 36.89
N LEU A 81 -16.77 -3.94 36.01
CA LEU A 81 -15.37 -3.72 35.62
C LEU A 81 -15.13 -2.33 35.02
N VAL A 82 -15.95 -1.94 34.03
CA VAL A 82 -15.73 -0.67 33.33
C VAL A 82 -16.12 0.53 34.19
N LEU A 83 -17.11 0.40 35.07
CA LEU A 83 -17.45 1.44 36.03
C LEU A 83 -16.40 1.57 37.14
N ASP A 84 -15.71 0.47 37.49
CA ASP A 84 -14.55 0.55 38.37
C ASP A 84 -13.40 1.28 37.71
N PHE A 85 -13.04 0.90 36.48
CA PHE A 85 -12.07 1.63 35.66
C PHE A 85 -12.37 3.13 35.57
N ALA A 86 -13.64 3.50 35.41
CA ALA A 86 -14.08 4.90 35.38
C ALA A 86 -13.76 5.69 36.66
N ARG A 87 -13.73 5.01 37.82
CA ARG A 87 -13.46 5.60 39.14
C ARG A 87 -11.98 5.55 39.51
N THR A 88 -11.25 4.54 39.03
CA THR A 88 -9.87 4.24 39.41
C THR A 88 -8.88 4.75 38.37
N ASP A 89 -8.45 3.89 37.44
CA ASP A 89 -7.34 4.15 36.52
C ASP A 89 -7.72 5.08 35.35
N GLY A 90 -8.98 4.99 34.89
CA GLY A 90 -9.48 5.68 33.71
C GLY A 90 -9.26 7.20 33.72
N PRO A 91 -9.57 7.93 34.80
CA PRO A 91 -9.33 9.37 34.88
C PRO A 91 -7.85 9.75 34.71
N GLN A 92 -6.92 8.95 35.22
CA GLN A 92 -5.48 9.21 35.06
C GLN A 92 -5.06 8.94 33.61
N LEU A 93 -5.45 7.81 33.03
CA LEU A 93 -5.13 7.45 31.66
C LEU A 93 -5.72 8.45 30.64
N GLN A 94 -6.94 8.95 30.88
CA GLN A 94 -7.55 10.00 30.07
C GLN A 94 -6.73 11.29 30.12
N ARG A 95 -6.27 11.70 31.31
CA ARG A 95 -5.40 12.88 31.47
C ARG A 95 -4.09 12.70 30.70
N ASP A 96 -3.45 11.55 30.85
CA ASP A 96 -2.18 11.25 30.18
C ASP A 96 -2.33 11.25 28.66
N LEU A 97 -3.44 10.71 28.14
CA LEU A 97 -3.77 10.72 26.72
C LEU A 97 -3.95 12.14 26.17
N VAL A 98 -4.72 12.97 26.88
CA VAL A 98 -4.96 14.37 26.49
C VAL A 98 -3.66 15.18 26.54
N GLN A 99 -2.83 14.99 27.57
CA GLN A 99 -1.54 15.66 27.68
C GLN A 99 -0.59 15.23 26.56
N LYS A 100 -0.56 13.94 26.22
CA LYS A 100 0.24 13.42 25.11
C LYS A 100 -0.18 14.02 23.77
N ASP A 101 -1.49 14.10 23.48
CA ASP A 101 -1.98 14.72 22.25
C ASP A 101 -1.66 16.22 22.18
N ALA A 102 -1.84 16.94 23.30
CA ALA A 102 -1.49 18.36 23.39
C ALA A 102 0.01 18.60 23.14
N ALA A 103 0.89 17.79 23.73
CA ALA A 103 2.33 17.87 23.50
C ALA A 103 2.71 17.57 22.04
N GLN A 104 2.03 16.61 21.39
CA GLN A 104 2.21 16.36 19.95
C GLN A 104 1.75 17.55 19.09
N ALA A 105 0.67 18.22 19.48
CA ALA A 105 0.20 19.43 18.82
C ALA A 105 1.23 20.57 18.93
N GLU A 106 1.78 20.81 20.13
CA GLU A 106 2.81 21.83 20.36
C GLU A 106 4.10 21.55 19.59
N ALA A 107 4.48 20.27 19.44
CA ALA A 107 5.64 19.86 18.65
C ALA A 107 5.46 20.07 17.13
N GLY A 108 4.24 20.39 16.66
CA GLY A 108 3.96 20.65 15.25
C GLY A 108 4.07 19.41 14.34
N THR A 109 3.99 18.21 14.91
CA THR A 109 4.09 16.96 14.16
C THR A 109 2.73 16.59 13.56
N TYR A 110 2.54 16.82 12.26
CA TYR A 110 1.44 16.28 11.48
C TYR A 110 1.92 15.07 10.66
N PRO A 111 1.08 14.11 10.27
CA PRO A 111 -0.22 13.74 10.80
C PRO A 111 0.01 12.79 11.96
N TYR A 112 0.04 13.33 13.17
CA TYR A 112 0.08 12.49 14.37
C TYR A 112 -1.07 12.95 15.26
N HIS A 113 -2.20 12.26 15.13
CA HIS A 113 -3.21 12.23 16.17
C HIS A 113 -2.86 11.15 17.19
N TYR A 114 -3.44 11.26 18.39
CA TYR A 114 -3.10 10.44 19.56
C TYR A 114 -3.06 8.92 19.32
N PHE A 115 -3.76 8.39 18.29
CA PHE A 115 -3.88 6.96 18.03
C PHE A 115 -3.06 6.42 16.83
N GLU A 116 -2.59 7.26 15.88
CA GLU A 116 -2.06 6.76 14.59
C GLU A 116 -0.87 5.81 14.77
N ALA A 117 0.12 6.22 15.58
CA ALA A 117 1.29 5.40 15.83
C ALA A 117 0.95 4.05 16.50
N ALA A 118 -0.13 3.98 17.28
CA ALA A 118 -0.61 2.74 17.87
C ALA A 118 -1.37 1.88 16.84
N TRP A 119 -2.11 2.52 15.92
CA TRP A 119 -2.81 1.87 14.81
C TRP A 119 -1.83 1.19 13.85
N ASP A 120 -0.83 1.93 13.38
CA ASP A 120 0.24 1.43 12.51
C ASP A 120 1.02 0.30 13.19
N ALA A 121 1.32 0.48 14.48
CA ALA A 121 1.97 -0.57 15.27
C ALA A 121 1.10 -1.83 15.37
N GLY A 122 -0.23 -1.70 15.45
CA GLY A 122 -1.16 -2.82 15.43
C GLY A 122 -1.03 -3.67 14.16
N TYR A 123 -1.08 -3.04 12.98
CA TYR A 123 -0.89 -3.74 11.71
C TYR A 123 0.49 -4.38 11.58
N LEU A 124 1.54 -3.61 11.88
CA LEU A 124 2.93 -4.05 11.73
C LEU A 124 3.37 -5.07 12.78
N ALA A 125 2.73 -5.12 13.96
CA ALA A 125 3.01 -6.12 14.99
C ALA A 125 2.17 -7.39 14.85
N SER A 126 1.07 -7.37 14.08
CA SER A 126 0.29 -8.60 13.80
C SER A 126 1.18 -9.65 13.14
N ARG A 127 1.20 -10.87 13.69
CA ARG A 127 2.08 -11.98 13.26
C ARG A 127 1.38 -13.05 12.42
N GLY A 128 0.05 -13.00 12.31
CA GLY A 128 -0.71 -13.88 11.43
C GLY A 128 -0.48 -13.56 9.94
N PRO A 129 -0.94 -14.41 9.03
CA PRO A 129 -0.70 -14.23 7.61
C PRO A 129 -1.45 -13.00 7.08
N LEU A 130 -0.90 -12.35 6.05
CA LEU A 130 -1.53 -11.18 5.43
C LEU A 130 -2.78 -11.49 4.59
N PRO A 131 -2.78 -12.47 3.65
CA PRO A 131 -3.95 -12.76 2.85
C PRO A 131 -5.17 -13.08 3.73
N ILE A 132 -6.35 -12.62 3.32
CA ILE A 132 -7.63 -12.75 4.04
C ILE A 132 -7.70 -11.93 5.35
N HIS A 133 -6.69 -12.00 6.21
CA HIS A 133 -6.73 -11.42 7.56
C HIS A 133 -6.45 -9.92 7.58
N VAL A 134 -5.56 -9.45 6.69
CA VAL A 134 -5.14 -8.05 6.62
C VAL A 134 -5.41 -7.49 5.24
N ASN A 135 -5.02 -8.21 4.18
CA ASN A 135 -5.11 -7.72 2.81
C ASN A 135 -6.52 -7.88 2.24
N PRO A 136 -7.27 -6.79 1.99
CA PRO A 136 -8.51 -6.87 1.23
C PRO A 136 -8.22 -6.96 -0.27
N ALA A 137 -9.24 -7.32 -1.04
CA ALA A 137 -9.22 -7.19 -2.50
C ALA A 137 -10.47 -6.47 -2.99
N MET A 138 -10.30 -5.63 -4.03
CA MET A 138 -11.39 -4.95 -4.71
C MET A 138 -11.36 -5.31 -6.20
N GLY A 139 -12.44 -5.93 -6.67
CA GLY A 139 -12.64 -6.25 -8.08
C GLY A 139 -12.79 -5.00 -8.93
N ILE A 140 -12.19 -5.01 -10.12
CA ILE A 140 -12.34 -3.97 -11.13
C ILE A 140 -13.49 -4.37 -12.04
N VAL A 141 -14.43 -3.46 -12.29
CA VAL A 141 -15.48 -3.67 -13.29
C VAL A 141 -14.85 -3.54 -14.67
N THR A 142 -14.63 -4.68 -15.34
CA THR A 142 -13.93 -4.74 -16.63
C THR A 142 -14.86 -4.67 -17.85
N GLU A 143 -16.17 -4.60 -17.63
CA GLU A 143 -17.16 -4.43 -18.69
C GLU A 143 -16.94 -3.12 -19.45
N GLY A 144 -16.69 -3.22 -20.76
CA GLY A 144 -16.36 -2.08 -21.61
C GLY A 144 -14.92 -1.57 -21.46
N LEU A 145 -14.07 -2.28 -20.71
CA LEU A 145 -12.61 -2.12 -20.74
C LEU A 145 -12.01 -3.10 -21.77
N PRO A 146 -10.69 -3.02 -22.07
CA PRO A 146 -10.06 -4.00 -22.93
C PRO A 146 -10.23 -5.44 -22.41
N ASN A 147 -10.68 -6.35 -23.28
CA ASN A 147 -10.88 -7.77 -22.94
C ASN A 147 -9.57 -8.58 -22.96
N SER A 148 -8.45 -7.98 -23.35
CA SER A 148 -7.14 -8.63 -23.37
C SER A 148 -6.44 -8.41 -22.02
N GLN A 149 -6.03 -9.51 -21.38
CA GLN A 149 -5.23 -9.50 -20.15
C GLN A 149 -4.01 -8.56 -20.25
N VAL A 150 -3.26 -8.67 -21.35
CA VAL A 150 -2.05 -7.86 -21.58
C VAL A 150 -2.40 -6.39 -21.74
N THR A 151 -3.40 -6.08 -22.57
CA THR A 151 -3.81 -4.71 -22.85
C THR A 151 -4.34 -4.04 -21.57
N LEU A 152 -5.12 -4.77 -20.77
CA LEU A 152 -5.64 -4.27 -19.50
C LEU A 152 -4.49 -3.98 -18.51
N ALA A 153 -3.56 -4.93 -18.34
CA ALA A 153 -2.40 -4.76 -17.47
C ALA A 153 -1.51 -3.57 -17.90
N ALA A 154 -1.24 -3.44 -19.19
CA ALA A 154 -0.43 -2.37 -19.76
C ALA A 154 -1.06 -0.98 -19.59
N GLN A 155 -2.37 -0.86 -19.88
CA GLN A 155 -3.11 0.38 -19.68
C GLN A 155 -3.15 0.77 -18.20
N TYR A 156 -3.41 -0.19 -17.31
CA TYR A 156 -3.46 0.08 -15.88
C TYR A 156 -2.09 0.52 -15.34
N ALA A 157 -1.01 -0.14 -15.75
CA ALA A 157 0.36 0.23 -15.37
C ALA A 157 0.70 1.67 -15.81
N ASN A 158 0.40 2.03 -17.07
CA ASN A 158 0.60 3.40 -17.57
C ASN A 158 -0.24 4.42 -16.79
N LEU A 159 -1.53 4.17 -16.60
CA LEU A 159 -2.44 5.10 -15.94
C LEU A 159 -2.15 5.25 -14.46
N PHE A 160 -1.72 4.19 -13.77
CA PHE A 160 -1.27 4.31 -12.38
C PHE A 160 0.04 5.08 -12.28
N ALA A 161 0.99 4.88 -13.20
CA ALA A 161 2.21 5.70 -13.26
C ALA A 161 1.91 7.18 -13.53
N ARG A 162 0.90 7.46 -14.36
CA ARG A 162 0.38 8.81 -14.64
C ARG A 162 -0.30 9.42 -13.42
N TRP A 163 -1.16 8.67 -12.74
CA TRP A 163 -1.79 9.11 -11.50
C TRP A 163 -0.75 9.39 -10.41
N ALA A 164 0.25 8.51 -10.26
CA ALA A 164 1.36 8.72 -9.35
C ALA A 164 2.17 9.98 -9.69
N HIS A 165 2.41 10.26 -10.98
CA HIS A 165 3.03 11.52 -11.41
C HIS A 165 2.17 12.73 -11.02
N ALA A 166 0.86 12.67 -11.26
CA ALA A 166 -0.08 13.74 -10.90
C ALA A 166 -0.12 13.96 -9.38
N LEU A 167 -0.04 12.91 -8.56
CA LEU A 167 0.04 13.02 -7.11
C LEU A 167 1.37 13.69 -6.70
N GLN A 168 2.48 13.23 -7.26
CA GLN A 168 3.83 13.72 -6.99
C GLN A 168 4.02 15.19 -7.38
N SER A 169 3.37 15.64 -8.45
CA SER A 169 3.35 17.03 -8.89
C SER A 169 2.35 17.90 -8.13
N GLY A 170 1.60 17.33 -7.19
CA GLY A 170 0.54 18.00 -6.44
C GLY A 170 -0.72 18.29 -7.26
N SER A 171 -0.91 17.67 -8.41
CA SER A 171 -2.07 17.91 -9.29
C SER A 171 -3.33 17.15 -8.87
N VAL A 172 -3.24 16.14 -8.00
CA VAL A 172 -4.41 15.43 -7.45
C VAL A 172 -5.03 16.29 -6.36
N ALA A 173 -6.21 16.88 -6.59
CA ALA A 173 -6.89 17.70 -5.59
C ALA A 173 -7.51 16.83 -4.47
N PRO A 174 -7.63 17.37 -3.24
CA PRO A 174 -8.40 16.74 -2.18
C PRO A 174 -9.85 16.48 -2.59
N ASP A 175 -10.43 15.38 -2.11
CA ASP A 175 -11.83 15.02 -2.39
C ASP A 175 -12.81 16.07 -1.82
N THR A 176 -12.49 16.58 -0.63
CA THR A 176 -13.19 17.69 0.00
C THR A 176 -12.17 18.63 0.65
N PRO A 177 -12.54 19.89 0.95
CA PRO A 177 -11.66 20.80 1.69
C PRO A 177 -11.26 20.30 3.10
N SER A 178 -11.95 19.27 3.62
CA SER A 178 -11.72 18.69 4.95
C SER A 178 -11.24 17.24 4.92
N ALA A 179 -10.78 16.75 3.77
CA ALA A 179 -10.27 15.38 3.62
C ALA A 179 -8.78 15.31 3.97
N ASP A 180 -8.40 14.38 4.85
CA ASP A 180 -7.00 14.08 5.12
C ASP A 180 -6.32 13.50 3.87
N MET A 181 -5.17 14.06 3.53
CA MET A 181 -4.41 13.68 2.34
C MET A 181 -3.10 12.96 2.68
N SER A 182 -2.82 12.69 3.95
CA SER A 182 -1.51 12.20 4.36
C SER A 182 -1.22 10.80 3.86
N GLN A 183 -2.24 9.93 3.89
CA GLN A 183 -2.15 8.55 3.42
C GLN A 183 -1.85 8.45 1.92
N PHE A 184 -2.08 9.51 1.12
CA PHE A 184 -1.69 9.53 -0.29
C PHE A 184 -0.18 9.37 -0.49
N LEU A 185 0.64 9.85 0.46
CA LEU A 185 2.10 9.66 0.41
C LEU A 185 2.45 8.17 0.27
N ALA A 186 1.73 7.32 0.99
CA ALA A 186 1.98 5.90 1.07
C ALA A 186 1.28 5.05 -0.01
N GLN A 187 0.52 5.65 -0.94
CA GLN A 187 -0.16 4.88 -1.99
C GLN A 187 0.76 4.47 -3.15
N VAL A 188 1.95 5.04 -3.21
CA VAL A 188 2.88 4.91 -4.34
C VAL A 188 4.21 4.40 -3.84
N GLY A 189 4.64 3.24 -4.34
CA GLY A 189 5.98 2.72 -4.05
C GLY A 189 6.18 2.21 -2.63
N THR A 190 5.10 1.95 -1.89
CA THR A 190 5.14 1.46 -0.51
C THR A 190 5.02 -0.06 -0.46
N GLY A 191 5.67 -0.67 0.52
CA GLY A 191 5.53 -2.08 0.83
C GLY A 191 5.82 -2.38 2.28
N ARG A 192 5.58 -3.64 2.66
CA ARG A 192 5.84 -4.18 3.98
C ARG A 192 7.04 -5.11 3.93
N VAL A 193 7.85 -5.09 4.98
CA VAL A 193 9.05 -5.90 5.11
C VAL A 193 8.92 -6.75 6.35
N ALA A 194 8.89 -8.07 6.17
CA ALA A 194 8.82 -9.01 7.28
C ALA A 194 10.09 -8.95 8.13
N ARG A 195 9.90 -8.75 9.44
CA ARG A 195 10.95 -8.71 10.45
C ARG A 195 10.43 -9.37 11.73
N LEU A 196 11.33 -10.02 12.46
CA LEU A 196 10.96 -10.73 13.69
C LEU A 196 10.38 -9.77 14.72
N GLY A 197 9.26 -10.18 15.34
CA GLY A 197 8.58 -9.42 16.39
C GLY A 197 7.73 -8.24 15.90
N ARG A 198 8.18 -7.50 14.87
CA ARG A 198 7.40 -6.42 14.24
C ARG A 198 7.93 -6.12 12.84
N ASP A 199 7.04 -6.11 11.86
CA ASP A 199 7.35 -5.76 10.47
C ASP A 199 7.68 -4.27 10.30
N GLU A 200 8.32 -3.94 9.19
CA GLU A 200 8.70 -2.58 8.84
C GLU A 200 7.96 -2.11 7.57
N GLY A 201 7.62 -0.82 7.52
CA GLY A 201 7.19 -0.17 6.29
C GLY A 201 8.38 0.31 5.46
N THR A 202 8.32 0.12 4.14
CA THR A 202 9.25 0.69 3.18
C THR A 202 8.51 1.57 2.19
N MET A 203 9.16 2.62 1.70
CA MET A 203 8.56 3.56 0.76
C MET A 203 9.62 4.08 -0.22
N CYS A 204 9.29 3.99 -1.50
CA CYS A 204 9.97 4.71 -2.57
C CYS A 204 9.05 5.83 -3.07
N PRO A 205 9.26 7.11 -2.70
CA PRO A 205 8.33 8.19 -3.05
C PRO A 205 8.23 8.44 -4.57
N PHE A 206 9.27 8.09 -5.33
CA PHE A 206 9.33 8.29 -6.78
C PHE A 206 9.70 6.98 -7.50
N PRO A 207 8.80 5.97 -7.47
CA PRO A 207 9.07 4.69 -8.11
C PRO A 207 9.01 4.86 -9.64
N ARG A 208 9.86 4.10 -10.36
CA ARG A 208 9.96 4.18 -11.82
C ARG A 208 9.58 2.89 -12.54
N HIS A 209 9.48 1.79 -11.80
CA HIS A 209 9.17 0.47 -12.35
C HIS A 209 8.03 -0.20 -11.61
N VAL A 210 7.43 -1.19 -12.25
CA VAL A 210 6.56 -2.20 -11.65
C VAL A 210 7.29 -3.54 -11.62
N ILE A 211 6.80 -4.47 -10.80
CA ILE A 211 7.16 -5.88 -10.94
C ILE A 211 6.02 -6.61 -11.63
N VAL A 212 6.31 -7.32 -12.72
CA VAL A 212 5.34 -8.20 -13.38
C VAL A 212 5.65 -9.63 -12.97
N LEU A 213 4.65 -10.35 -12.48
CA LEU A 213 4.71 -11.77 -12.14
C LEU A 213 4.02 -12.58 -13.23
N TRP A 214 4.75 -13.56 -13.77
CA TRP A 214 4.23 -14.56 -14.70
C TRP A 214 4.78 -15.92 -14.33
N LYS A 215 3.90 -16.82 -13.85
CA LYS A 215 4.26 -18.19 -13.43
C LYS A 215 5.41 -18.21 -12.42
N ASP A 216 5.28 -17.40 -11.36
CA ASP A 216 6.27 -17.23 -10.30
C ASP A 216 7.64 -16.69 -10.76
N ARG A 217 7.69 -16.05 -11.93
CA ARG A 217 8.88 -15.34 -12.43
C ARG A 217 8.67 -13.85 -12.29
N TYR A 218 9.71 -13.15 -11.86
CA TYR A 218 9.66 -11.76 -11.45
C TYR A 218 10.36 -10.90 -12.49
N TYR A 219 9.65 -9.95 -13.09
CA TYR A 219 10.21 -9.06 -14.09
C TYR A 219 10.12 -7.63 -13.64
N LYS A 220 11.26 -6.95 -13.58
CA LYS A 220 11.30 -5.51 -13.41
C LYS A 220 11.02 -4.85 -14.77
N LEU A 221 9.94 -4.08 -14.83
CA LEU A 221 9.53 -3.33 -16.02
C LEU A 221 9.47 -1.84 -15.70
N GLU A 222 10.31 -1.04 -16.35
CA GLU A 222 10.30 0.42 -16.21
C GLU A 222 9.01 1.00 -16.83
N VAL A 223 8.27 1.77 -16.05
CA VAL A 223 7.06 2.52 -16.48
C VAL A 223 7.32 4.03 -16.57
N LYS A 224 8.49 4.47 -16.07
CA LYS A 224 9.00 5.84 -16.19
C LYS A 224 10.46 5.83 -16.62
N THR A 225 10.87 6.73 -17.50
CA THR A 225 12.27 6.93 -17.86
C THR A 225 13.02 7.63 -16.71
N ALA A 226 14.35 7.65 -16.78
CA ALA A 226 15.18 8.44 -15.84
C ALA A 226 14.87 9.95 -15.90
N ALA A 227 14.35 10.45 -17.03
CA ALA A 227 13.92 11.84 -17.19
C ALA A 227 12.49 12.10 -16.68
N GLY A 228 11.79 11.08 -16.16
CA GLY A 228 10.44 11.21 -15.61
C GLY A 228 9.31 11.13 -16.63
N GLN A 229 9.61 10.83 -17.90
CA GLN A 229 8.60 10.58 -18.94
C GLN A 229 7.96 9.20 -18.71
N LEU A 230 6.68 9.03 -19.02
CA LEU A 230 6.03 7.72 -18.91
C LEU A 230 6.39 6.84 -20.11
N VAL A 231 6.36 5.53 -19.93
CA VAL A 231 6.36 4.59 -21.05
C VAL A 231 4.93 4.44 -21.55
N SER A 232 4.72 4.53 -22.86
CA SER A 232 3.38 4.45 -23.46
C SER A 232 2.72 3.10 -23.21
N ALA A 233 1.39 3.07 -23.12
CA ALA A 233 0.63 1.82 -22.91
C ALA A 233 0.92 0.77 -23.99
N ALA A 234 1.11 1.19 -25.25
CA ALA A 234 1.44 0.29 -26.36
C ALA A 234 2.83 -0.37 -26.19
N ALA A 235 3.82 0.39 -25.69
CA ALA A 235 5.15 -0.15 -25.42
C ALA A 235 5.15 -1.11 -24.22
N LEU A 236 4.37 -0.79 -23.18
CA LEU A 236 4.17 -1.69 -22.04
C LEU A 236 3.45 -2.98 -22.46
N GLU A 237 2.47 -2.89 -23.36
CA GLU A 237 1.75 -4.04 -23.90
C GLU A 237 2.68 -5.00 -24.66
N GLN A 238 3.59 -4.46 -25.48
CA GLN A 238 4.62 -5.25 -26.17
C GLN A 238 5.58 -5.91 -25.17
N ALA A 239 6.05 -5.17 -24.17
CA ALA A 239 6.95 -5.69 -23.13
C ALA A 239 6.30 -6.81 -22.31
N ILE A 240 5.05 -6.62 -21.87
CA ILE A 240 4.28 -7.61 -21.10
C ILE A 240 3.98 -8.85 -21.96
N SER A 241 3.65 -8.67 -23.25
CA SER A 241 3.49 -9.80 -24.18
C SER A 241 4.77 -10.63 -24.29
N GLY A 242 5.94 -9.97 -24.38
CA GLY A 242 7.24 -10.65 -24.38
C GLY A 242 7.52 -11.41 -23.10
N ILE A 243 7.14 -10.86 -21.94
CA ILE A 243 7.22 -11.55 -20.64
C ILE A 243 6.37 -12.84 -20.67
N MET A 244 5.13 -12.78 -21.15
CA MET A 244 4.24 -13.94 -21.19
C MET A 244 4.71 -15.04 -22.14
N GLN A 245 5.45 -14.68 -23.19
CA GLN A 245 6.04 -15.62 -24.15
C GLN A 245 7.37 -16.22 -23.66
N SER A 246 7.96 -15.67 -22.60
CA SER A 246 9.24 -16.15 -22.09
C SER A 246 9.12 -17.53 -21.42
N GLU A 247 10.11 -18.39 -21.64
CA GLU A 247 10.20 -19.72 -21.04
C GLU A 247 11.16 -19.75 -19.85
N GLY A 248 10.90 -20.64 -18.89
CA GLY A 248 11.69 -20.80 -17.68
C GLY A 248 10.86 -21.25 -16.49
N GLN A 249 11.53 -21.75 -15.44
CA GLN A 249 10.90 -22.15 -14.20
C GLN A 249 10.81 -20.98 -13.23
N GLY A 250 9.65 -20.83 -12.59
CA GLY A 250 9.41 -19.84 -11.55
C GLY A 250 10.00 -20.19 -10.19
N CYS A 251 10.00 -19.20 -9.31
CA CYS A 251 10.53 -19.27 -7.96
C CYS A 251 9.40 -19.08 -6.94
N LEU A 252 9.16 -20.10 -6.10
CA LEU A 252 8.05 -20.09 -5.12
C LEU A 252 8.28 -19.18 -3.91
N VAL A 253 9.30 -18.32 -3.90
CA VAL A 253 9.58 -17.40 -2.78
C VAL A 253 8.37 -16.51 -2.47
N GLY A 254 7.58 -16.11 -3.48
CA GLY A 254 6.36 -15.34 -3.28
C GLY A 254 5.34 -15.98 -2.32
N ARG A 255 5.27 -17.32 -2.27
CA ARG A 255 4.39 -18.04 -1.35
C ARG A 255 4.68 -17.72 0.12
N LEU A 256 5.94 -17.43 0.45
CA LEU A 256 6.33 -17.09 1.81
C LEU A 256 5.69 -15.78 2.29
N THR A 257 5.34 -14.87 1.38
CA THR A 257 4.61 -13.63 1.75
C THR A 257 3.20 -13.90 2.26
N ALA A 258 2.64 -15.08 1.98
CA ALA A 258 1.35 -15.55 2.49
C ALA A 258 1.44 -16.29 3.83
N ALA A 259 2.63 -16.64 4.30
CA ALA A 259 2.82 -17.34 5.58
C ALA A 259 2.69 -16.40 6.78
N ASP A 260 2.67 -16.98 7.99
CA ASP A 260 2.83 -16.23 9.23
C ASP A 260 4.08 -15.33 9.17
N ARG A 261 3.98 -14.14 9.76
CA ARG A 261 4.97 -13.08 9.54
C ARG A 261 6.34 -13.42 10.10
N ASP A 262 6.41 -14.16 11.21
CA ASP A 262 7.70 -14.59 11.77
C ASP A 262 8.34 -15.69 10.91
N VAL A 263 7.55 -16.60 10.33
CA VAL A 263 8.06 -17.57 9.33
C VAL A 263 8.63 -16.83 8.13
N TRP A 264 7.88 -15.87 7.59
CA TRP A 264 8.37 -15.08 6.46
C TRP A 264 9.60 -14.24 6.85
N ALA A 265 9.63 -13.64 8.04
CA ALA A 265 10.76 -12.84 8.51
C ALA A 265 12.05 -13.67 8.56
N GLU A 266 12.00 -14.88 9.12
CA GLU A 266 13.15 -15.79 9.16
C GLU A 266 13.63 -16.17 7.75
N GLN A 267 12.69 -16.51 6.85
CA GLN A 267 13.08 -16.90 5.49
C GLN A 267 13.58 -15.72 4.65
N ARG A 268 13.02 -14.53 4.86
CA ARG A 268 13.50 -13.30 4.22
C ARG A 268 14.91 -12.96 4.69
N GLU A 269 15.18 -13.04 5.99
CA GLU A 269 16.53 -12.85 6.53
C GLU A 269 17.51 -13.89 5.99
N ALA A 270 17.09 -15.16 5.84
CA ALA A 270 17.90 -16.20 5.22
C ALA A 270 18.24 -15.88 3.76
N LEU A 271 17.28 -15.36 2.96
CA LEU A 271 17.52 -14.90 1.59
C LEU A 271 18.48 -13.70 1.53
N GLU A 272 18.34 -12.75 2.47
CA GLU A 272 19.16 -11.55 2.57
C GLU A 272 20.61 -11.85 2.99
N ASN A 273 20.88 -13.00 3.59
CA ASN A 273 22.19 -13.34 4.18
C ASN A 273 22.82 -14.65 3.65
N CYS A 274 22.20 -15.33 2.68
CA CYS A 274 22.76 -16.56 2.11
C CYS A 274 23.97 -16.33 1.20
N GLU A 275 24.61 -17.41 0.77
CA GLU A 275 25.52 -17.35 -0.37
C GLU A 275 24.78 -16.82 -1.60
N GLY A 276 25.37 -15.85 -2.32
CA GLY A 276 24.67 -15.15 -3.40
C GLY A 276 23.67 -14.07 -2.96
N ALA A 277 23.65 -13.70 -1.66
CA ALA A 277 22.75 -12.69 -1.09
C ALA A 277 22.64 -11.40 -1.90
N ALA A 278 23.71 -10.95 -2.58
CA ALA A 278 23.66 -9.74 -3.40
C ALA A 278 22.58 -9.80 -4.50
N VAL A 279 22.35 -10.99 -5.08
CA VAL A 279 21.28 -11.22 -6.08
C VAL A 279 19.92 -11.08 -5.43
N ASN A 280 19.69 -11.75 -4.29
CA ASN A 280 18.43 -11.70 -3.57
C ASN A 280 18.13 -10.30 -3.03
N GLN A 281 19.13 -9.61 -2.47
CA GLN A 281 19.01 -8.24 -1.98
C GLN A 281 18.63 -7.28 -3.11
N ALA A 282 19.23 -7.43 -4.30
CA ALA A 282 18.86 -6.63 -5.46
C ALA A 282 17.43 -6.91 -5.93
N THR A 283 17.02 -8.19 -5.96
CA THR A 283 15.66 -8.60 -6.31
C THR A 283 14.62 -8.10 -5.30
N LEU A 284 14.87 -8.28 -3.99
CA LEU A 284 14.02 -7.76 -2.92
C LEU A 284 13.93 -6.23 -2.97
N ALA A 285 15.05 -5.53 -3.16
CA ALA A 285 15.05 -4.07 -3.30
C ALA A 285 14.26 -3.61 -4.54
N ALA A 286 14.33 -4.33 -5.66
CA ALA A 286 13.51 -4.04 -6.83
C ALA A 286 12.02 -4.21 -6.51
N ILE A 287 11.63 -5.27 -5.79
CA ILE A 287 10.23 -5.49 -5.40
C ILE A 287 9.77 -4.41 -4.40
N ASP A 288 10.54 -4.15 -3.36
CA ASP A 288 10.25 -3.18 -2.29
C ASP A 288 10.08 -1.75 -2.83
N THR A 289 10.82 -1.38 -3.88
CA THR A 289 10.77 -0.02 -4.47
C THR A 289 9.82 0.12 -5.67
N ALA A 290 9.19 -0.97 -6.14
CA ALA A 290 8.28 -0.92 -7.28
C ALA A 290 7.00 -0.11 -6.99
N LEU A 291 6.42 0.50 -8.02
CA LEU A 291 5.15 1.24 -7.93
C LEU A 291 4.00 0.33 -7.45
N LEU A 292 3.88 -0.85 -8.05
CA LEU A 292 3.02 -1.96 -7.64
C LEU A 292 3.56 -3.26 -8.23
N VAL A 293 2.93 -4.38 -7.84
CA VAL A 293 3.11 -5.69 -8.47
C VAL A 293 1.95 -5.96 -9.44
N ILE A 294 2.21 -6.56 -10.60
CA ILE A 294 1.21 -6.99 -11.58
C ILE A 294 1.30 -8.50 -11.70
N ALA A 295 0.31 -9.23 -11.19
CA ALA A 295 0.19 -10.67 -11.32
C ALA A 295 -0.68 -11.03 -12.54
N LEU A 296 -0.06 -11.67 -13.53
CA LEU A 296 -0.74 -12.19 -14.71
C LEU A 296 -1.05 -13.67 -14.50
N GLU A 297 -2.33 -14.03 -14.47
CA GLU A 297 -2.77 -15.41 -14.22
C GLU A 297 -3.10 -16.14 -15.52
N ASP A 298 -2.77 -17.43 -15.60
CA ASP A 298 -3.16 -18.30 -16.73
C ASP A 298 -4.54 -18.98 -16.49
N THR A 299 -5.25 -18.56 -15.44
CA THR A 299 -6.56 -19.10 -15.05
C THR A 299 -7.71 -18.24 -15.56
N THR A 300 -8.87 -18.86 -15.78
CA THR A 300 -10.13 -18.20 -16.16
C THR A 300 -11.18 -18.48 -15.08
N PRO A 301 -11.22 -17.68 -14.00
CA PRO A 301 -12.17 -17.90 -12.90
C PRO A 301 -13.60 -17.52 -13.33
N THR A 302 -14.49 -18.51 -13.32
CA THR A 302 -15.85 -18.41 -13.85
C THR A 302 -16.89 -18.01 -12.81
N THR A 303 -16.67 -18.33 -11.53
CA THR A 303 -17.59 -17.98 -10.44
C THR A 303 -17.06 -16.86 -9.55
N PRO A 304 -17.93 -16.15 -8.80
CA PRO A 304 -17.48 -15.20 -7.77
C PRO A 304 -16.53 -15.82 -6.75
N GLU A 305 -16.75 -17.07 -6.33
CA GLU A 305 -15.92 -17.78 -5.37
C GLU A 305 -14.52 -18.08 -5.94
N GLU A 306 -14.44 -18.49 -7.22
CA GLU A 306 -13.17 -18.70 -7.91
C GLU A 306 -12.39 -17.39 -8.03
N ARG A 307 -13.08 -16.28 -8.36
CA ARG A 307 -12.47 -14.94 -8.43
C ARG A 307 -11.97 -14.48 -7.06
N LEU A 308 -12.79 -14.59 -6.03
CA LEU A 308 -12.40 -14.23 -4.66
C LEU A 308 -11.25 -15.11 -4.16
N GLY A 309 -11.25 -16.41 -4.46
CA GLY A 309 -10.15 -17.32 -4.17
C GLY A 309 -8.84 -16.83 -4.79
N LEU A 310 -8.89 -16.45 -6.07
CA LEU A 310 -7.75 -15.93 -6.82
C LEU A 310 -7.23 -14.60 -6.27
N TRP A 311 -8.12 -13.70 -5.85
CA TRP A 311 -7.78 -12.34 -5.45
C TRP A 311 -7.39 -12.19 -3.98
N LEU A 312 -7.90 -13.07 -3.10
CA LEU A 312 -7.67 -12.97 -1.66
C LEU A 312 -6.60 -13.94 -1.15
N LYS A 313 -6.51 -15.16 -1.71
CA LYS A 313 -5.78 -16.26 -1.05
C LYS A 313 -4.93 -17.16 -1.95
N ALA A 314 -4.70 -16.82 -3.21
CA ALA A 314 -3.76 -17.58 -4.04
C ALA A 314 -2.33 -17.43 -3.48
N THR A 315 -1.55 -18.50 -3.39
CA THR A 315 -0.16 -18.42 -2.89
C THR A 315 0.87 -18.25 -4.00
N GLU A 316 0.60 -18.79 -5.18
CA GLU A 316 1.46 -18.67 -6.35
C GLU A 316 1.24 -17.33 -7.05
N ASN A 317 2.30 -16.84 -7.69
CA ASN A 317 2.28 -15.64 -8.52
C ASN A 317 1.78 -14.41 -7.75
N ARG A 318 2.11 -14.31 -6.46
CA ARG A 318 1.74 -13.20 -5.55
C ARG A 318 2.95 -12.60 -4.84
N TRP A 319 2.74 -11.38 -4.33
CA TRP A 319 3.60 -10.74 -3.34
C TRP A 319 2.77 -9.88 -2.38
N TYR A 320 2.27 -10.49 -1.30
CA TYR A 320 1.29 -9.87 -0.39
C TYR A 320 1.82 -8.69 0.42
N ASP A 321 3.13 -8.53 0.47
CA ASP A 321 3.81 -7.40 1.10
C ASP A 321 3.67 -6.09 0.29
N LYS A 322 2.97 -6.09 -0.86
CA LYS A 322 2.80 -4.91 -1.72
C LYS A 322 1.40 -4.90 -2.36
N HIS A 323 0.89 -3.71 -2.68
CA HIS A 323 -0.30 -3.58 -3.54
C HIS A 323 -0.05 -4.29 -4.88
N GLN A 324 -1.01 -5.11 -5.29
CA GLN A 324 -0.85 -5.92 -6.49
C GLN A 324 -2.12 -5.91 -7.36
N LEU A 325 -1.96 -5.56 -8.62
CA LEU A 325 -2.96 -5.75 -9.67
C LEU A 325 -2.93 -7.21 -10.09
N ILE A 326 -4.05 -7.91 -9.98
CA ILE A 326 -4.21 -9.29 -10.43
C ILE A 326 -5.09 -9.25 -11.67
N VAL A 327 -4.59 -9.80 -12.78
CA VAL A 327 -5.35 -9.89 -14.04
C VAL A 327 -5.40 -11.35 -14.49
N ALA A 328 -6.61 -11.89 -14.55
CA ALA A 328 -6.86 -13.23 -15.05
C ALA A 328 -6.83 -13.31 -16.58
N LYS A 329 -6.74 -14.53 -17.12
CA LYS A 329 -6.66 -14.77 -18.56
C LYS A 329 -7.89 -14.29 -19.33
N ASP A 330 -9.06 -14.31 -18.67
CA ASP A 330 -10.32 -13.81 -19.22
C ASP A 330 -10.48 -12.28 -19.11
N GLY A 331 -9.47 -11.59 -18.58
CA GLY A 331 -9.49 -10.15 -18.36
C GLY A 331 -10.23 -9.75 -17.08
N SER A 332 -10.74 -10.67 -16.26
CA SER A 332 -11.22 -10.31 -14.93
C SER A 332 -10.05 -9.84 -14.07
N ALA A 333 -10.25 -8.78 -13.28
CA ALA A 333 -9.15 -8.14 -12.56
C ALA A 333 -9.58 -7.61 -11.20
N ALA A 334 -8.60 -7.51 -10.30
CA ALA A 334 -8.76 -6.92 -8.98
C ALA A 334 -7.45 -6.30 -8.50
N ILE A 335 -7.54 -5.43 -7.51
CA ILE A 335 -6.38 -5.01 -6.72
C ILE A 335 -6.46 -5.74 -5.37
N ASN A 336 -5.38 -6.39 -4.96
CA ASN A 336 -5.15 -6.83 -3.59
C ASN A 336 -4.25 -5.80 -2.89
N PHE A 337 -4.61 -5.38 -1.68
CA PHE A 337 -3.96 -4.27 -0.99
C PHE A 337 -3.19 -4.73 0.24
N GLU A 338 -1.98 -4.22 0.44
CA GLU A 338 -1.35 -4.25 1.76
C GLU A 338 -1.96 -3.11 2.60
N HIS A 339 -2.53 -3.43 3.77
CA HIS A 339 -3.39 -2.51 4.52
C HIS A 339 -2.63 -1.57 5.47
N ALA A 340 -1.38 -1.89 5.84
CA ALA A 340 -0.70 -1.20 6.93
C ALA A 340 -0.43 0.29 6.67
N PHE A 341 -0.58 0.77 5.43
CA PHE A 341 -0.18 2.12 5.02
C PHE A 341 -1.30 2.96 4.39
N GLY A 342 -2.56 2.56 4.53
CA GLY A 342 -3.67 3.40 4.12
C GLY A 342 -5.03 2.76 4.32
N ASP A 343 -6.04 3.61 4.28
CA ASP A 343 -7.43 3.18 4.33
C ASP A 343 -8.07 3.21 2.94
N GLY A 344 -9.17 2.44 2.79
CA GLY A 344 -9.86 2.22 1.52
C GLY A 344 -10.33 3.48 0.79
N VAL A 345 -10.45 4.62 1.47
CA VAL A 345 -10.79 5.90 0.82
C VAL A 345 -9.73 6.30 -0.22
N THR A 346 -8.45 6.21 0.14
CA THR A 346 -7.36 6.57 -0.79
C THR A 346 -7.25 5.58 -1.95
N TRP A 347 -7.52 4.29 -1.69
CA TRP A 347 -7.57 3.25 -2.72
C TRP A 347 -8.65 3.50 -3.75
N LEU A 348 -9.88 3.74 -3.28
CA LEU A 348 -11.02 4.03 -4.14
C LEU A 348 -10.80 5.28 -4.97
N ARG A 349 -10.09 6.29 -4.44
CA ARG A 349 -9.77 7.50 -5.20
C ARG A 349 -8.93 7.19 -6.44
N TRP A 350 -7.76 6.57 -6.28
CA TRP A 350 -6.89 6.31 -7.42
C TRP A 350 -7.47 5.24 -8.36
N MET A 351 -8.14 4.23 -7.82
CA MET A 351 -8.84 3.23 -8.64
C MET A 351 -9.94 3.88 -9.49
N GLY A 352 -10.74 4.77 -8.89
CA GLY A 352 -11.82 5.48 -9.56
C GLY A 352 -11.33 6.43 -10.65
N ASP A 353 -10.24 7.16 -10.39
CA ASP A 353 -9.59 8.04 -11.37
C ASP A 353 -9.07 7.25 -12.59
N ILE A 354 -8.39 6.11 -12.35
CA ILE A 354 -7.91 5.22 -13.41
C ILE A 354 -9.08 4.62 -14.17
N TRP A 355 -10.04 4.02 -13.47
CA TRP A 355 -11.19 3.34 -14.08
C TRP A 355 -12.01 4.30 -14.96
N SER A 356 -12.27 5.51 -14.46
CA SER A 356 -12.98 6.55 -15.22
C SER A 356 -12.19 6.98 -16.46
N THR A 357 -10.86 7.05 -16.37
CA THR A 357 -10.00 7.36 -17.52
C THR A 357 -10.02 6.24 -18.55
N MET A 358 -9.99 4.97 -18.12
CA MET A 358 -10.09 3.82 -19.03
C MET A 358 -11.44 3.76 -19.75
N ARG A 359 -12.51 4.18 -19.07
CA ARG A 359 -13.87 4.31 -19.65
C ARG A 359 -14.05 5.55 -20.52
N GLY A 360 -13.07 6.44 -20.58
CA GLY A 360 -13.15 7.72 -21.29
C GLY A 360 -14.13 8.73 -20.66
N THR A 361 -14.53 8.54 -19.41
CA THR A 361 -15.42 9.45 -18.67
C THR A 361 -14.67 10.52 -17.87
N ALA A 362 -13.37 10.34 -17.67
CA ALA A 362 -12.45 11.31 -17.08
C ALA A 362 -11.11 11.31 -17.82
N VAL A 363 -10.25 12.30 -17.54
CA VAL A 363 -8.91 12.38 -18.12
C VAL A 363 -7.91 12.76 -17.02
N LEU A 364 -6.93 11.88 -16.80
CA LEU A 364 -5.77 12.21 -15.97
C LEU A 364 -4.86 13.23 -16.65
N PRO A 365 -4.17 14.10 -15.89
CA PRO A 365 -3.23 15.07 -16.44
C PRO A 365 -2.24 14.44 -17.43
N ALA A 366 -2.04 15.09 -18.58
CA ALA A 366 -1.12 14.60 -19.59
C ALA A 366 0.32 14.66 -19.08
N VAL A 367 1.07 13.58 -19.32
CA VAL A 367 2.50 13.47 -19.01
C VAL A 367 3.20 13.04 -20.29
N PRO A 368 4.36 13.62 -20.64
CA PRO A 368 5.10 13.19 -21.82
C PRO A 368 5.39 11.69 -21.80
N GLU A 369 5.12 11.02 -22.91
CA GLU A 369 5.34 9.58 -23.05
C GLU A 369 6.45 9.27 -24.05
N VAL A 370 7.15 8.15 -23.84
CA VAL A 370 8.07 7.55 -24.80
C VAL A 370 7.42 6.33 -25.46
N PRO A 371 7.62 6.13 -26.77
CA PRO A 371 6.99 5.04 -27.51
C PRO A 371 7.70 3.68 -27.32
N GLU A 372 8.80 3.65 -26.58
CA GLU A 372 9.62 2.44 -26.40
C GLU A 372 9.85 2.18 -24.90
N ALA A 373 9.72 0.91 -24.51
CA ALA A 373 10.02 0.43 -23.17
C ALA A 373 11.45 -0.13 -23.14
N ALA A 374 12.16 0.08 -22.04
CA ALA A 374 13.38 -0.69 -21.81
C ALA A 374 13.03 -2.20 -21.74
N PRO A 375 13.89 -3.10 -22.22
CA PRO A 375 13.66 -4.54 -22.11
C PRO A 375 13.39 -4.93 -20.65
N PRO A 376 12.34 -5.73 -20.36
CA PRO A 376 12.10 -6.22 -19.01
C PRO A 376 13.30 -6.98 -18.47
N GLN A 377 13.68 -6.70 -17.23
CA GLN A 377 14.75 -7.42 -16.55
C GLN A 377 14.14 -8.57 -15.75
N LEU A 378 14.47 -9.82 -16.10
CA LEU A 378 14.19 -10.97 -15.24
C LEU A 378 15.00 -10.82 -13.95
N LEU A 379 14.31 -10.87 -12.82
CA LEU A 379 14.93 -10.87 -11.50
C LEU A 379 15.25 -12.31 -11.09
N GLU A 380 16.47 -12.49 -10.61
CA GLU A 380 17.00 -13.80 -10.23
C GLU A 380 16.89 -14.04 -8.74
N TRP A 381 16.87 -15.31 -8.36
CA TRP A 381 16.83 -15.76 -6.99
C TRP A 381 17.90 -16.82 -6.76
N VAL A 382 18.66 -16.68 -5.68
CA VAL A 382 19.51 -17.75 -5.13
C VAL A 382 18.80 -18.27 -3.88
N VAL A 383 18.09 -19.38 -4.01
CA VAL A 383 17.19 -19.88 -2.95
C VAL A 383 17.86 -21.01 -2.18
N PRO A 384 18.20 -20.82 -0.89
CA PRO A 384 18.70 -21.91 -0.04
C PRO A 384 17.67 -23.03 0.11
N ASP A 385 18.13 -24.27 0.28
CA ASP A 385 17.24 -25.44 0.41
C ASP A 385 16.20 -25.30 1.52
N GLY A 386 16.57 -24.70 2.65
CA GLY A 386 15.67 -24.41 3.77
C GLY A 386 14.53 -23.47 3.37
N VAL A 387 14.86 -22.39 2.65
CA VAL A 387 13.88 -21.42 2.13
C VAL A 387 12.99 -22.08 1.08
N ALA A 388 13.56 -22.86 0.17
CA ALA A 388 12.80 -23.59 -0.85
C ALA A 388 11.82 -24.61 -0.22
N ALA A 389 12.25 -25.30 0.84
CA ALA A 389 11.40 -26.22 1.58
C ALA A 389 10.29 -25.49 2.34
N ALA A 390 10.58 -24.34 2.96
CA ALA A 390 9.58 -23.50 3.62
C ALA A 390 8.55 -22.98 2.60
N ALA A 391 8.99 -22.48 1.44
CA ALA A 391 8.11 -21.99 0.38
C ALA A 391 7.16 -23.07 -0.15
N ARG A 392 7.61 -24.33 -0.27
CA ARG A 392 6.76 -25.45 -0.66
C ARG A 392 5.69 -25.80 0.37
N ARG A 393 5.97 -25.57 1.66
CA ARG A 393 5.03 -25.83 2.77
C ARG A 393 4.10 -24.65 3.06
N ALA A 394 4.42 -23.46 2.57
CA ALA A 394 3.56 -22.30 2.71
C ALA A 394 2.28 -22.51 1.87
N GLU A 395 1.19 -22.80 2.57
CA GLU A 395 -0.18 -22.80 2.06
C GLU A 395 -0.90 -21.55 2.63
N ALA A 396 -1.86 -20.98 1.89
CA ALA A 396 -2.64 -19.81 2.30
C ALA A 396 -3.91 -20.19 3.06
#